data_AF-A0A952FGN4-F1
#
_entry.id   AF-A0A952FGN4-F1
#
_cell.length_a   1.000
_cell.length_b   1.000
_cell.length_c   1.000
_cell.angle_alpha   90.00
_cell.angle_beta   90.00
_cell.angle_gamma   90.00
#
_symmetry.space_group_name_H-M   'P 1'
#
loop_
_entity.id
_entity.type
_entity.pdbx_description
1 polymer ?
#
loop_
_entity_poly.entity_id
_entity_poly.type
_entity_poly.pdbx_seq_one_letter_code
_entity_poly.pdbx_strand_id
1 'polypeptide(L)'
;MTSRTPFRLETFWKPAEGGESLSYTLRLTNRSDRMVSGFKLCLSGPARIDPAAVIEGGTLTARLSNHSEFTPPAGTELAPGATWTITAMGLSYPLRHWTDGATTAYVALADGSTLPAATAPTHSASDNAPLKRGTERFPVPASVMVPGSTAPVPVSVIPWPESVAVSGRRAVPAG
;
A
#
# COMPACT_ATOMS: atom_id res chain seq x y z
N MET A 1 -2.54 -21.19 15.98
CA MET A 1 -3.57 -20.78 15.00
C MET A 1 -3.47 -19.28 14.82
N THR A 2 -2.94 -18.80 13.69
CA THR A 2 -2.96 -17.37 13.36
C THR A 2 -4.41 -16.98 13.08
N SER A 3 -5.00 -16.14 13.93
CA SER A 3 -6.35 -15.59 13.74
C SER A 3 -6.42 -14.92 12.36
N ARG A 4 -7.28 -15.44 11.48
CA ARG A 4 -7.51 -14.88 10.15
C ARG A 4 -8.38 -13.65 10.31
N THR A 5 -7.92 -12.51 9.79
CA THR A 5 -8.66 -11.26 9.80
C THR A 5 -10.04 -11.44 9.13
N PRO A 6 -11.14 -10.97 9.75
CA PRO A 6 -12.52 -11.23 9.28
C PRO A 6 -12.82 -10.55 7.95
N PHE A 7 -12.08 -9.51 7.59
CA PHE A 7 -12.21 -8.85 6.29
C PHE A 7 -10.88 -8.78 5.57
N ARG A 8 -10.96 -8.72 4.23
CA ARG A 8 -9.84 -8.40 3.35
C ARG A 8 -10.24 -7.23 2.48
N LEU A 9 -9.37 -6.22 2.44
CA LEU A 9 -9.43 -5.14 1.47
C LEU A 9 -8.36 -5.38 0.40
N GLU A 10 -8.80 -5.34 -0.85
CA GLU A 10 -7.94 -5.31 -2.04
C GLU A 10 -8.22 -4.02 -2.79
N THR A 11 -7.16 -3.39 -3.28
CA THR A 11 -7.22 -2.08 -3.91
C THR A 11 -6.56 -2.14 -5.27
N PHE A 12 -7.18 -1.49 -6.25
CA PHE A 12 -6.74 -1.53 -7.64
C PHE A 12 -6.75 -0.11 -8.20
N TRP A 13 -5.79 0.25 -9.05
CA TRP A 13 -5.83 1.52 -9.76
C TRP A 13 -5.65 1.35 -11.26
N LYS A 14 -6.36 2.17 -12.02
CA LYS A 14 -6.12 2.38 -13.45
C LYS A 14 -5.60 3.80 -13.64
N PRO A 15 -4.41 4.02 -14.22
CA PRO A 15 -3.96 5.33 -14.62
C PRO A 15 -4.93 6.00 -15.59
N ALA A 16 -4.94 7.33 -15.65
CA ALA A 16 -5.66 8.05 -16.70
C ALA A 16 -5.02 7.78 -18.06
N GLU A 17 -5.81 7.39 -19.06
CA GLU A 17 -5.34 7.08 -20.41
C GLU A 17 -6.41 7.44 -21.44
N GLY A 18 -6.02 8.00 -22.59
CA GLY A 18 -6.94 8.20 -23.73
C GLY A 18 -8.17 9.09 -23.47
N GLY A 19 -8.13 9.96 -22.44
CA GLY A 19 -9.27 10.78 -22.03
C GLY A 19 -10.16 10.15 -20.95
N GLU A 20 -9.90 8.91 -20.55
CA GLU A 20 -10.53 8.30 -19.38
C GLU A 20 -9.90 8.82 -18.09
N SER A 21 -10.75 9.17 -17.13
CA SER A 21 -10.30 9.50 -15.78
C SER A 21 -9.63 8.30 -15.13
N LEU A 22 -8.60 8.58 -14.33
CA LEU A 22 -8.01 7.57 -13.45
C LEU A 22 -9.10 6.96 -12.55
N SER A 23 -8.96 5.68 -12.23
CA SER A 23 -9.89 4.99 -11.33
C SER A 23 -9.16 4.32 -10.18
N TYR A 24 -9.81 4.32 -9.01
CA TYR A 24 -9.34 3.61 -7.82
C TYR A 24 -10.46 2.75 -7.26
N THR A 25 -10.29 1.43 -7.36
CA THR A 25 -11.28 0.44 -6.97
C THR A 25 -10.90 -0.18 -5.63
N LEU A 26 -11.87 -0.29 -4.74
CA LEU A 26 -11.78 -0.89 -3.41
C LEU A 26 -12.68 -2.13 -3.38
N ARG A 27 -12.14 -3.28 -3.02
CA ARG A 27 -12.90 -4.54 -2.86
C ARG A 27 -12.79 -5.03 -1.42
N LEU A 28 -13.89 -4.94 -0.68
CA LEU A 28 -14.00 -5.45 0.68
C LEU A 28 -14.68 -6.82 0.66
N THR A 29 -13.92 -7.87 0.95
CA THR A 29 -14.43 -9.24 1.07
C THR A 29 -14.65 -9.59 2.53
N ASN A 30 -15.86 -10.05 2.87
CA ASN A 30 -16.14 -10.66 4.16
C ASN A 30 -15.58 -12.09 4.18
N ARG A 31 -14.60 -12.32 5.03
CA ARG A 31 -13.91 -13.61 5.23
C ARG A 31 -14.31 -14.30 6.53
N SER A 32 -15.24 -13.72 7.29
CA SER A 32 -15.85 -14.30 8.48
C SER A 32 -16.97 -15.28 8.11
N ASP A 33 -17.57 -15.87 9.13
CA ASP A 33 -18.71 -16.78 9.05
C ASP A 33 -20.07 -16.08 9.32
N ARG A 34 -20.07 -14.76 9.50
CA ARG A 34 -21.27 -13.97 9.81
C ARG A 34 -21.59 -12.96 8.71
N MET A 35 -22.88 -12.76 8.46
CA MET A 35 -23.36 -11.66 7.63
C MET A 35 -23.22 -10.33 8.38
N VAL A 36 -22.91 -9.26 7.65
CA VAL A 36 -22.68 -7.93 8.22
C VAL A 36 -23.49 -6.89 7.46
N SER A 37 -24.20 -6.04 8.18
CA SER A 37 -25.03 -4.95 7.63
C SER A 37 -24.82 -3.67 8.44
N GLY A 38 -25.23 -2.52 7.89
CA GLY A 38 -25.11 -1.22 8.56
C GLY A 38 -23.65 -0.81 8.86
N PHE A 39 -22.70 -1.28 8.06
CA PHE A 39 -21.26 -1.09 8.29
C PHE A 39 -20.67 0.04 7.45
N LYS A 40 -19.49 0.50 7.83
CA LYS A 40 -18.64 1.39 7.02
C LYS A 40 -17.27 0.77 6.78
N LEU A 41 -16.72 0.98 5.60
CA LEU A 41 -15.30 0.73 5.33
C LEU A 41 -14.51 1.99 5.68
N CYS A 42 -13.55 1.85 6.57
CA CYS A 42 -12.64 2.91 6.96
C CYS A 42 -11.23 2.52 6.55
N LEU A 43 -10.53 3.38 5.82
CA LEU A 43 -9.19 3.08 5.33
C LEU A 43 -8.26 4.29 5.43
N SER A 44 -6.97 3.99 5.51
CA SER A 44 -5.92 4.99 5.45
C SER A 44 -4.85 4.58 4.45
N GLY A 45 -4.33 5.54 3.71
CA GLY A 45 -3.26 5.33 2.74
C GLY A 45 -2.91 6.62 2.01
N PRO A 46 -1.83 6.65 1.22
CA PRO A 46 -1.49 7.83 0.44
C PRO A 46 -2.57 8.19 -0.59
N ALA A 47 -3.37 7.24 -1.09
CA ALA A 47 -4.39 7.51 -2.09
C ALA A 47 -5.45 8.45 -1.55
N ARG A 48 -5.41 9.69 -2.03
CA ARG A 48 -6.35 10.74 -1.64
C ARG A 48 -7.40 10.91 -2.71
N ILE A 49 -8.65 10.67 -2.33
CA ILE A 49 -9.80 10.82 -3.22
C ILE A 49 -10.17 12.28 -3.37
N ASP A 50 -10.34 12.68 -4.63
CA ASP A 50 -10.69 14.04 -4.97
C ASP A 50 -12.09 14.38 -4.44
N PRO A 51 -12.32 15.57 -3.86
CA PRO A 51 -13.66 15.99 -3.43
C PRO A 51 -14.71 15.95 -4.55
N ALA A 52 -14.31 16.14 -5.81
CA ALA A 52 -15.18 16.10 -6.97
C ALA A 52 -15.23 14.71 -7.65
N ALA A 53 -14.58 13.70 -7.07
CA ALA A 53 -14.59 12.35 -7.61
C ALA A 53 -16.01 11.79 -7.65
N VAL A 54 -16.36 11.15 -8.77
CA VAL A 54 -17.57 10.33 -8.84
C VAL A 54 -17.29 9.02 -8.11
N ILE A 55 -18.14 8.67 -7.17
CA ILE A 55 -18.04 7.42 -6.39
C ILE A 55 -19.17 6.50 -6.82
N GLU A 56 -18.81 5.29 -7.24
CA GLU A 56 -19.74 4.22 -7.61
C GLU A 56 -19.72 3.11 -6.55
N GLY A 57 -20.86 2.45 -6.36
CA GLY A 57 -21.00 1.33 -5.44
C GLY A 57 -21.04 1.71 -3.95
N GLY A 58 -20.94 2.99 -3.60
CA GLY A 58 -21.04 3.48 -2.23
C GLY A 58 -20.95 5.00 -2.16
N THR A 59 -20.88 5.52 -0.94
CA THR A 59 -20.76 6.97 -0.67
C THR A 59 -19.52 7.23 0.16
N LEU A 60 -18.67 8.16 -0.27
CA LEU A 60 -17.58 8.71 0.55
C LEU A 60 -18.20 9.61 1.63
N THR A 61 -18.22 9.15 2.88
CA THR A 61 -18.88 9.87 3.99
C THR A 61 -17.95 10.78 4.78
N ALA A 62 -16.66 10.48 4.80
CA ALA A 62 -15.66 11.33 5.43
C ALA A 62 -14.32 11.23 4.69
N ARG A 63 -13.58 12.34 4.66
CA ARG A 63 -12.17 12.37 4.25
C ARG A 63 -11.40 13.30 5.17
N LEU A 64 -10.46 12.74 5.93
CA LEU A 64 -9.64 13.48 6.89
C LEU A 64 -8.16 13.18 6.59
N SER A 65 -7.52 14.09 5.84
CA SER A 65 -6.16 13.88 5.33
C SER A 65 -6.07 12.56 4.51
N ASN A 66 -5.36 11.55 5.00
CA ASN A 66 -5.19 10.23 4.40
C ASN A 66 -6.28 9.23 4.79
N HIS A 67 -7.18 9.59 5.70
CA HIS A 67 -8.27 8.74 6.15
C HIS A 67 -9.52 8.96 5.29
N SER A 68 -10.17 7.87 4.88
CA SER A 68 -11.44 7.90 4.14
C SER A 68 -12.43 6.89 4.70
N GLU A 69 -13.71 7.28 4.74
CA GLU A 69 -14.82 6.42 5.14
C GLU A 69 -15.81 6.24 3.99
N PHE A 70 -16.24 5.00 3.76
CA PHE A 70 -17.26 4.65 2.78
C PHE A 70 -18.42 3.95 3.43
N THR A 71 -19.62 4.36 3.05
CA THR A 71 -20.87 3.69 3.43
C THR A 71 -21.45 3.00 2.21
N PRO A 72 -21.84 1.71 2.29
CA PRO A 72 -22.51 1.03 1.21
C PRO A 72 -23.93 1.57 0.99
N PRO A 73 -24.57 1.27 -0.16
CA PRO A 73 -25.99 1.57 -0.36
C PRO A 73 -26.86 1.06 0.79
N ALA A 74 -27.93 1.78 1.11
CA ALA A 74 -28.82 1.39 2.19
C ALA A 74 -29.37 -0.04 1.98
N GLY A 75 -29.40 -0.83 3.05
CA GLY A 75 -29.81 -2.23 3.00
C GLY A 75 -28.76 -3.21 2.46
N THR A 76 -27.53 -2.76 2.17
CA THR A 76 -26.45 -3.68 1.78
C THR A 76 -26.10 -4.63 2.93
N GLU A 77 -26.16 -5.92 2.63
CA GLU A 77 -25.69 -6.99 3.50
C GLU A 77 -24.49 -7.69 2.85
N LEU A 78 -23.41 -7.85 3.61
CA LEU A 78 -22.20 -8.51 3.16
C LEU A 78 -22.12 -9.91 3.78
N ALA A 79 -22.63 -10.89 3.05
CA ALA A 79 -22.61 -12.30 3.46
C ALA A 79 -21.18 -12.87 3.54
N PRO A 80 -20.97 -13.98 4.27
CA PRO A 80 -19.70 -14.73 4.25
C PRO A 80 -19.23 -15.03 2.83
N GLY A 81 -17.98 -14.67 2.51
CA GLY A 81 -17.37 -14.83 1.18
C GLY A 81 -17.76 -13.77 0.15
N ALA A 82 -18.79 -12.96 0.41
CA ALA A 82 -19.22 -11.92 -0.51
C ALA A 82 -18.24 -10.73 -0.52
N THR A 83 -18.24 -9.99 -1.63
CA THR A 83 -17.39 -8.82 -1.83
C THR A 83 -18.24 -7.61 -2.20
N TRP A 84 -18.03 -6.51 -1.48
CA TRP A 84 -18.54 -5.19 -1.84
C TRP A 84 -17.45 -4.40 -2.57
N THR A 85 -17.83 -3.75 -3.68
CA THR A 85 -16.91 -3.00 -4.54
C THR A 85 -17.30 -1.53 -4.59
N ILE A 86 -16.31 -0.65 -4.47
CA ILE A 86 -16.43 0.79 -4.64
C ILE A 86 -15.44 1.22 -5.71
N THR A 87 -15.83 2.14 -6.58
CA THR A 87 -14.91 2.75 -7.55
C THR A 87 -14.93 4.26 -7.40
N ALA A 88 -13.78 4.86 -7.13
CA ALA A 88 -13.59 6.30 -7.16
C ALA A 88 -12.98 6.72 -8.50
N MET A 89 -13.72 7.52 -9.27
CA MET A 89 -13.30 8.11 -10.54
C MET A 89 -12.75 9.51 -10.29
N GLY A 90 -11.56 9.56 -9.70
CA GLY A 90 -10.88 10.81 -9.33
C GLY A 90 -10.05 10.67 -8.06
N LEU A 91 -8.77 11.02 -8.18
CA LEU A 91 -7.83 11.11 -7.06
C LEU A 91 -7.11 12.45 -7.18
N SER A 92 -6.73 13.03 -6.05
CA SER A 92 -6.01 14.30 -6.02
C SER A 92 -4.62 14.22 -6.66
N TYR A 93 -4.08 13.00 -6.83
CA TYR A 93 -2.84 12.71 -7.54
C TYR A 93 -2.83 11.28 -8.06
N PRO A 94 -2.08 10.99 -9.14
CA PRO A 94 -2.00 9.66 -9.72
C PRO A 94 -1.21 8.69 -8.80
N LEU A 95 -1.69 7.45 -8.70
CA LEU A 95 -0.98 6.34 -8.06
C LEU A 95 0.09 5.82 -9.02
N ARG A 96 1.29 5.58 -8.50
CA ARG A 96 2.44 5.09 -9.28
C ARG A 96 3.05 3.82 -8.70
N HIS A 97 2.79 3.55 -7.43
CA HIS A 97 3.41 2.48 -6.68
C HIS A 97 2.38 1.70 -5.86
N TRP A 98 2.66 0.42 -5.59
CA TRP A 98 1.77 -0.47 -4.83
C TRP A 98 1.53 -0.02 -3.38
N THR A 99 2.39 0.85 -2.85
CA THR A 99 2.23 1.51 -1.54
C THR A 99 1.32 2.73 -1.55
N ASP A 100 0.95 3.21 -2.73
CA ASP A 100 0.22 4.48 -2.85
C ASP A 100 -1.27 4.32 -2.55
N GLY A 101 -1.84 3.12 -2.57
CA GLY A 101 -3.23 2.90 -2.17
C GLY A 101 -3.43 2.68 -0.66
N ALA A 102 -4.45 1.93 -0.27
CA ALA A 102 -4.77 1.68 1.13
C ALA A 102 -3.65 0.85 1.80
N THR A 103 -3.10 1.37 2.90
CA THR A 103 -2.09 0.66 3.69
C THR A 103 -2.69 0.00 4.92
N THR A 104 -3.75 0.58 5.49
CA THR A 104 -4.52 0.01 6.60
C THR A 104 -6.02 0.17 6.38
N ALA A 105 -6.82 -0.72 6.98
CA ALA A 105 -8.26 -0.65 6.92
C ALA A 105 -8.94 -1.33 8.12
N TYR A 106 -10.15 -0.89 8.42
CA TYR A 106 -11.06 -1.52 9.37
C TYR A 106 -12.51 -1.33 8.92
N VAL A 107 -13.40 -2.14 9.47
CA VAL A 107 -14.84 -2.04 9.27
C VAL A 107 -15.45 -1.54 10.57
N ALA A 108 -16.16 -0.41 10.52
CA ALA A 108 -16.96 0.08 11.64
C ALA A 108 -18.37 -0.52 11.54
N LEU A 109 -18.84 -1.12 12.61
CA LEU A 109 -20.15 -1.77 12.69
C LEU A 109 -21.22 -0.83 13.26
N ALA A 110 -22.48 -1.16 13.04
CA ALA A 110 -23.62 -0.36 13.50
C ALA A 110 -23.68 -0.23 15.04
N ASP A 111 -23.11 -1.19 15.77
CA ASP A 111 -23.01 -1.18 17.24
C ASP A 111 -21.85 -0.30 17.77
N GLY A 112 -21.13 0.37 16.88
CA GLY A 112 -19.98 1.22 17.20
C GLY A 112 -18.67 0.46 17.39
N SER A 113 -18.67 -0.87 17.32
CA SER A 113 -17.44 -1.66 17.36
C SER A 113 -16.68 -1.59 16.03
N THR A 114 -15.41 -2.01 16.05
CA THR A 114 -14.58 -2.09 14.84
C THR A 114 -13.97 -3.47 14.68
N LEU A 115 -13.89 -3.92 13.43
CA LEU A 115 -13.21 -5.15 13.06
C LEU A 115 -12.07 -4.86 12.08
N PRO A 116 -10.90 -5.48 12.23
CA PRO A 116 -9.78 -5.24 11.33
C PRO A 116 -10.09 -5.76 9.92
N ALA A 117 -9.57 -5.05 8.91
CA ALA A 117 -9.54 -5.51 7.52
C ALA A 117 -8.09 -5.62 7.06
N ALA A 118 -7.67 -6.82 6.68
CA ALA A 118 -6.32 -7.04 6.17
C ALA A 118 -6.20 -6.34 4.82
N THR A 119 -5.14 -5.57 4.60
CA THR A 119 -4.86 -4.91 3.33
C THR A 119 -3.89 -5.74 2.48
N ALA A 120 -4.05 -5.63 1.17
CA ALA A 120 -3.07 -6.09 0.19
C ALA A 120 -2.26 -4.88 -0.30
N PRO A 121 -1.03 -5.07 -0.81
CA PRO A 121 -0.44 -4.11 -1.73
C PRO A 121 -1.46 -3.76 -2.83
N THR A 122 -1.52 -2.49 -3.20
CA THR A 122 -2.43 -2.07 -4.25
C THR A 122 -1.92 -2.64 -5.58
N HIS A 123 -2.83 -3.00 -6.49
CA HIS A 123 -2.50 -3.53 -7.81
C HIS A 123 -2.83 -2.52 -8.93
N SER A 124 -1.95 -2.40 -9.92
CA SER A 124 -2.26 -1.66 -11.15
C SER A 124 -3.26 -2.47 -12.00
N ALA A 125 -4.00 -1.83 -12.89
CA ALA A 125 -4.79 -2.53 -13.89
C ALA A 125 -3.93 -3.03 -15.08
N SER A 126 -2.75 -2.44 -15.29
CA SER A 126 -1.94 -2.66 -16.49
C SER A 126 -0.56 -3.26 -16.22
N ASP A 127 0.05 -2.98 -15.07
CA ASP A 127 1.43 -3.36 -14.79
C ASP A 127 1.60 -3.86 -13.35
N ASN A 128 1.57 -5.18 -13.18
CA ASN A 128 1.91 -5.84 -11.92
C ASN A 128 2.99 -6.88 -12.18
N ALA A 129 4.24 -6.50 -11.98
CA ALA A 129 5.31 -7.49 -11.82
C ALA A 129 5.05 -8.33 -10.56
N PRO A 130 5.40 -9.63 -10.55
CA PRO A 130 5.36 -10.43 -9.34
C PRO A 130 6.14 -9.74 -8.20
N LEU A 131 5.56 -9.75 -7.00
CA LEU A 131 6.23 -9.19 -5.82
C LEU A 131 7.58 -9.91 -5.63
N LYS A 132 8.68 -9.17 -5.83
CA LYS A 132 10.02 -9.67 -5.52
C LYS A 132 10.08 -9.90 -4.01
N ARG A 133 10.26 -11.15 -3.57
CA ARG A 133 10.47 -11.46 -2.16
C ARG A 133 11.95 -11.20 -1.81
N GLY A 134 12.19 -10.33 -0.83
CA GLY A 134 13.53 -10.04 -0.31
C GLY A 134 14.14 -8.74 -0.84
N THR A 135 15.37 -8.47 -0.44
CA THR A 135 16.15 -7.33 -0.92
C THR A 135 16.67 -7.63 -2.31
N GLU A 136 16.42 -6.75 -3.28
CA GLU A 136 17.11 -6.78 -4.56
C GLU A 136 18.61 -6.65 -4.29
N ARG A 137 19.35 -7.74 -4.50
CA ARG A 137 20.80 -7.73 -4.39
C ARG A 137 21.32 -7.03 -5.63
N PHE A 138 21.51 -5.73 -5.52
CA PHE A 138 22.28 -5.01 -6.52
C PHE A 138 23.68 -5.62 -6.56
N PRO A 139 24.15 -6.07 -7.74
CA PRO A 139 25.49 -6.60 -7.84
C PRO A 139 26.46 -5.51 -7.40
N VAL A 140 27.36 -5.84 -6.48
CA VAL A 140 28.52 -4.99 -6.23
C VAL A 140 29.26 -4.92 -7.58
N PRO A 141 29.55 -3.72 -8.11
CA PRO A 141 30.19 -3.58 -9.42
C PRO A 141 31.41 -4.50 -9.54
N ALA A 142 31.62 -5.10 -10.71
CA ALA A 142 32.70 -6.08 -10.94
C ALA A 142 34.10 -5.55 -10.61
N SER A 143 34.27 -4.22 -10.53
CA SER A 143 35.47 -3.57 -10.01
C SER A 143 35.81 -3.92 -8.56
N VAL A 144 34.90 -4.56 -7.82
CA VAL A 144 35.04 -4.99 -6.41
C VAL A 144 34.93 -6.52 -6.27
N MET A 145 34.83 -7.29 -7.36
CA MET A 145 34.70 -8.77 -7.33
C MET A 145 35.89 -9.52 -7.98
N VAL A 146 36.99 -8.83 -8.30
CA VAL A 146 38.26 -9.47 -8.70
C VAL A 146 38.90 -10.08 -7.44
N PRO A 147 39.49 -11.29 -7.48
CA PRO A 147 40.30 -11.77 -6.37
C PRO A 147 41.39 -10.73 -6.00
N GLY A 148 41.23 -10.08 -4.84
CA GLY A 148 42.08 -8.95 -4.40
C GLY A 148 41.46 -7.55 -4.53
N SER A 149 40.22 -7.41 -5.00
CA SER A 149 39.52 -6.11 -5.00
C SER A 149 38.74 -5.92 -3.71
N THR A 150 39.25 -5.04 -2.88
CA THR A 150 38.65 -4.51 -1.65
C THR A 150 37.51 -3.55 -1.98
N ALA A 151 36.53 -3.39 -1.09
CA ALA A 151 35.67 -2.21 -1.07
C ALA A 151 36.48 -0.94 -1.43
N PRO A 152 35.99 -0.04 -2.31
CA PRO A 152 36.81 1.01 -2.91
C PRO A 152 37.41 1.98 -1.89
N VAL A 153 36.88 2.02 -0.67
CA VAL A 153 37.43 2.78 0.46
C VAL A 153 37.32 2.02 1.79
N PRO A 154 38.31 2.15 2.69
CA PRO A 154 38.30 1.57 4.03
C PRO A 154 37.26 2.18 4.98
N VAL A 155 36.74 3.37 4.67
CA VAL A 155 35.76 4.10 5.48
C VAL A 155 34.76 4.76 4.53
N SER A 156 33.47 4.61 4.83
CA SER A 156 32.37 5.29 4.15
C SER A 156 31.62 6.17 5.16
N VAL A 157 31.74 7.50 5.03
CA VAL A 157 31.08 8.48 5.91
C VAL A 157 30.02 9.25 5.10
N ILE A 158 28.81 9.39 5.64
CA ILE A 158 27.71 10.14 5.00
C ILE A 158 27.14 11.15 6.00
N PRO A 159 27.21 12.48 5.73
CA PRO A 159 27.87 13.10 4.57
C PRO A 159 29.40 12.93 4.62
N TRP A 160 30.06 13.00 3.45
CA TRP A 160 31.52 12.96 3.39
C TRP A 160 32.09 14.25 3.99
N PRO A 161 32.99 14.18 5.00
CA PRO A 161 33.55 15.38 5.58
C PRO A 161 34.60 16.00 4.65
N GLU A 162 34.92 17.28 4.87
CA GLU A 162 35.97 17.98 4.15
C GLU A 162 37.35 17.31 4.33
N SER A 163 37.59 16.69 5.50
CA SER A 163 38.80 15.91 5.77
C SER A 163 38.49 14.63 6.55
N VAL A 164 39.21 13.56 6.20
CA VAL A 164 39.19 12.26 6.90
C VAL A 164 40.61 11.86 7.24
N ALA A 165 40.88 11.58 8.52
CA ALA A 165 42.12 10.97 8.97
C ALA A 165 41.80 9.68 9.75
N VAL A 166 42.44 8.57 9.38
CA VAL A 166 42.28 7.27 10.04
C VAL A 166 43.63 6.87 10.64
N SER A 167 43.66 6.45 11.90
CA SER A 167 44.88 5.96 12.56
C SER A 167 44.59 4.69 13.39
N GLY A 168 45.59 3.80 13.53
CA GLY A 168 45.45 2.54 14.27
C GLY A 168 46.70 1.66 14.20
N ARG A 169 46.80 0.66 15.09
CA ARG A 169 47.95 -0.27 15.17
C ARG A 169 47.89 -1.44 14.16
N ARG A 170 46.83 -1.53 13.36
CA ARG A 170 46.59 -2.60 12.40
C ARG A 170 46.18 -2.00 11.07
N ALA A 171 46.60 -2.65 9.97
CA ALA A 171 46.10 -2.33 8.65
C ALA A 171 44.56 -2.47 8.62
N VAL A 172 43.89 -1.60 7.87
CA VAL A 172 42.44 -1.70 7.73
C VAL A 172 42.10 -3.06 7.09
N PRO A 173 41.10 -3.80 7.60
CA PRO A 173 40.66 -5.02 6.97
C PRO A 173 40.34 -4.79 5.49
N ALA A 174 40.59 -5.81 4.66
CA ALA A 174 40.07 -5.78 3.30
C ALA A 174 38.54 -5.77 3.39
N GLY A 175 37.92 -4.64 3.03
CA GLY A 175 36.47 -4.51 2.85
C GLY A 175 35.95 -5.24 1.64
#